data_AF-N2BKR7-F1
#
_entry.id   AF-N2BKR7-F1
#
_cell.length_a   1.000
_cell.length_b   1.000
_cell.length_c   1.000
_cell.angle_alpha   90.00
_cell.angle_beta   90.00
_cell.angle_gamma   90.00
#
_symmetry.space_group_name_H-M   'P 1'
#
loop_
_entity.id
_entity.type
_entity.pdbx_description
1 polymer ?
#
loop_
_entity_poly.entity_id
_entity_poly.type
_entity_poly.pdbx_seq_one_letter_code
_entity_poly.pdbx_strand_id
1 'polypeptide(L)'
;MAANTAVGAEKKDTRTITFKNKEHRDFYMDYMPKCRYQDVYHKALVYCLGIDRDTRVNADRIYDFSTGCVKTECLHEGWQTSGSARIVRMAFNLYCNGTPSVDDTENAEEQLKECRCYIS
;
A
#
# COMPACT_ATOMS: atom_id res chain seq x y z
N MET A 1 39.08 41.32 -6.25
CA MET A 1 37.95 41.07 -7.18
C MET A 1 36.86 40.35 -6.41
N ALA A 2 35.62 40.80 -6.59
CA ALA A 2 34.43 40.38 -5.83
C ALA A 2 34.04 38.92 -6.09
N ALA A 3 33.42 38.31 -5.07
CA ALA A 3 32.81 36.98 -5.08
C ALA A 3 31.66 36.88 -6.10
N ASN A 4 31.50 35.70 -6.72
CA ASN A 4 30.26 35.29 -7.41
C ASN A 4 30.04 33.77 -7.27
N THR A 5 29.31 33.44 -6.21
CA THR A 5 28.27 32.42 -5.99
C THR A 5 27.89 31.47 -7.13
N ALA A 6 27.69 30.19 -6.78
CA ALA A 6 26.42 29.46 -7.02
C ALA A 6 26.36 28.18 -6.16
N VAL A 7 25.97 28.32 -4.89
CA VAL A 7 25.43 27.20 -4.09
C VAL A 7 24.03 26.93 -4.61
N GLY A 8 23.94 26.13 -5.66
CA GLY A 8 22.69 25.51 -6.10
C GLY A 8 22.41 24.28 -5.26
N ALA A 9 22.16 24.46 -3.96
CA ALA A 9 21.55 23.41 -3.16
C ALA A 9 20.10 23.28 -3.62
N GLU A 10 19.88 22.37 -4.56
CA GLU A 10 18.56 21.91 -4.98
C GLU A 10 17.78 21.62 -3.70
N LYS A 11 16.71 22.37 -3.47
CA LYS A 11 15.80 22.13 -2.35
C LYS A 11 15.17 20.76 -2.58
N LYS A 12 15.80 19.70 -2.07
CA LYS A 12 15.14 18.42 -1.84
C LYS A 12 13.93 18.76 -1.00
N ASP A 13 12.74 18.67 -1.59
CA ASP A 13 11.49 18.62 -0.85
C ASP A 13 11.57 17.39 0.06
N THR A 14 12.17 17.55 1.24
CA THR A 14 12.22 16.52 2.27
C THR A 14 10.84 16.49 2.93
N ARG A 15 9.83 16.04 2.19
CA ARG A 15 8.57 15.62 2.80
C ARG A 15 8.88 14.39 3.64
N THR A 16 9.11 14.61 4.93
CA THR A 16 9.29 13.54 5.90
C THR A 16 8.01 12.72 5.96
N ILE A 17 8.10 11.41 5.74
CA ILE A 17 6.96 10.50 5.87
C ILE A 17 6.49 10.52 7.34
N THR A 18 5.20 10.78 7.54
CA THR A 18 4.55 10.73 8.85
C THR A 18 3.99 9.33 9.06
N PHE A 19 4.16 8.76 10.25
CA PHE A 19 3.56 7.47 10.61
C PHE A 19 2.52 7.66 11.70
N LYS A 20 1.43 6.88 11.64
CA LYS A 20 0.34 6.91 12.63
C LYS A 20 0.84 6.65 14.05
N ASN A 21 1.73 5.69 14.20
CA ASN A 21 2.32 5.25 15.47
C ASN A 21 3.63 4.50 15.21
N LYS A 22 4.25 3.99 16.28
CA LYS A 22 5.52 3.25 16.21
C LYS A 22 5.36 1.96 15.40
N GLU A 23 4.27 1.23 15.59
CA GLU A 23 4.00 -0.05 14.94
C GLU A 23 3.86 0.11 13.42
N HIS A 24 3.23 1.20 12.96
CA HIS A 24 3.18 1.54 11.55
C HIS A 24 4.58 1.82 10.99
N ARG A 25 5.40 2.61 11.69
CA ARG A 25 6.78 2.87 11.28
C ARG A 25 7.60 1.59 11.19
N ASP A 26 7.59 0.78 12.23
CA ASP A 26 8.38 -0.45 12.31
C ASP A 26 8.00 -1.40 11.17
N PHE A 27 6.68 -1.63 10.98
CA PHE A 27 6.18 -2.45 9.88
C PHE A 27 6.68 -1.95 8.52
N TYR A 28 6.61 -0.63 8.28
CA TYR A 28 7.07 -0.07 7.02
C TYR A 28 8.57 -0.33 6.78
N MET A 29 9.40 -0.15 7.81
CA MET A 29 10.84 -0.38 7.71
C MET A 29 11.19 -1.86 7.53
N ASP A 30 10.41 -2.76 8.13
CA ASP A 30 10.65 -4.21 8.09
C ASP A 30 10.15 -4.86 6.78
N TYR A 31 9.06 -4.35 6.19
CA TYR A 31 8.43 -4.95 5.00
C TYR A 31 8.87 -4.29 3.69
N MET A 32 9.27 -3.02 3.68
CA MET A 32 9.76 -2.36 2.46
C MET A 32 10.96 -3.08 1.83
N PRO A 33 11.96 -3.58 2.59
CA PRO A 33 13.07 -4.36 2.02
C PRO A 33 12.67 -5.72 1.44
N LYS A 34 11.50 -6.26 1.82
CA LYS A 34 10.99 -7.54 1.29
C LYS A 34 10.38 -7.39 -0.11
N CYS A 35 10.00 -6.17 -0.50
CA CYS A 35 9.47 -5.89 -1.84
C CYS A 35 10.58 -6.02 -2.89
N ARG A 36 10.25 -6.61 -4.04
CA ARG A 36 11.13 -6.68 -5.22
C ARG A 36 11.64 -5.32 -5.71
N TYR A 37 10.85 -4.26 -5.51
CA TYR A 37 11.18 -2.89 -5.88
C TYR A 37 10.86 -1.93 -4.74
N GLN A 38 11.60 -0.82 -4.67
CA GLN A 38 11.35 0.30 -3.73
C GLN A 38 10.75 1.52 -4.44
N ASP A 39 9.93 1.26 -5.45
CA ASP A 39 9.21 2.30 -6.20
C ASP A 39 8.04 2.90 -5.39
N VAL A 40 7.36 3.88 -5.98
CA VAL A 40 6.24 4.57 -5.34
C VAL A 40 5.04 3.66 -5.05
N TYR A 41 4.84 2.60 -5.85
CA TYR A 41 3.71 1.68 -5.72
C TYR A 41 3.89 0.75 -4.53
N HIS A 42 5.08 0.15 -4.39
CA HIS A 42 5.39 -0.71 -3.25
C HIS A 42 5.47 0.11 -1.94
N LYS A 43 5.98 1.35 -2.01
CA LYS A 43 5.94 2.27 -0.86
C LYS A 43 4.50 2.57 -0.43
N ALA A 44 3.62 2.89 -1.38
CA ALA A 44 2.22 3.15 -1.07
C ALA A 44 1.52 1.92 -0.48
N LEU A 45 1.73 0.74 -1.08
CA LEU A 45 1.20 -0.53 -0.59
C LEU A 45 1.63 -0.79 0.86
N VAL A 46 2.94 -0.84 1.14
CA VAL A 46 3.47 -1.16 2.48
C VAL A 46 3.04 -0.12 3.50
N TYR A 47 3.01 1.17 3.12
CA TYR A 47 2.52 2.22 3.99
C TYR A 47 1.05 2.01 4.36
N CYS A 48 0.18 1.72 3.39
CA CYS A 48 -1.25 1.46 3.66
C CYS A 48 -1.43 0.26 4.60
N LEU A 49 -0.79 -0.87 4.30
CA LEU A 49 -0.86 -2.07 5.14
C LEU A 49 -0.34 -1.84 6.56
N GLY A 50 0.60 -0.91 6.72
CA GLY A 50 1.14 -0.52 8.02
C GLY A 50 0.18 0.26 8.92
N ILE A 51 -0.93 0.81 8.40
CA ILE A 51 -1.84 1.69 9.17
C ILE A 51 -2.65 0.91 10.22
N ASP A 52 -3.12 -0.29 9.86
CA ASP A 52 -4.04 -1.09 10.67
C ASP A 52 -3.38 -2.36 11.22
N ARG A 53 -3.85 -2.79 12.39
CA ARG A 53 -3.27 -3.95 13.07
C ARG A 53 -3.54 -5.24 12.29
N ASP A 54 -4.76 -5.41 11.80
CA ASP A 54 -5.17 -6.65 11.16
C ASP A 54 -4.48 -6.80 9.80
N THR A 55 -4.27 -5.69 9.07
CA THR A 55 -3.48 -5.68 7.84
C THR A 55 -2.00 -5.97 8.06
N ARG A 56 -1.40 -5.49 9.17
CA ARG A 56 -0.01 -5.83 9.53
C ARG A 56 0.16 -7.31 9.85
N VAL A 57 -0.78 -7.89 10.60
CA VAL A 57 -0.74 -9.31 10.99
C VAL A 57 -0.93 -10.24 9.79
N ASN A 58 -1.72 -9.83 8.80
CA ASN A 58 -2.06 -10.64 7.63
C ASN A 58 -1.34 -10.18 6.36
N ALA A 59 -0.23 -9.46 6.45
CA ALA A 59 0.45 -8.87 5.29
C ALA A 59 0.78 -9.88 4.18
N ASP A 60 1.30 -11.06 4.55
CA ASP A 60 1.65 -12.13 3.60
C ASP A 60 0.42 -12.82 2.98
N ARG A 61 -0.77 -12.64 3.59
CA ARG A 61 -2.06 -13.07 3.03
C ARG A 61 -2.66 -12.04 2.09
N ILE A 62 -2.28 -10.77 2.22
CA ILE A 62 -2.76 -9.67 1.39
C ILE A 62 -1.89 -9.50 0.14
N TYR A 63 -0.57 -9.72 0.28
CA TYR A 63 0.40 -9.50 -0.78
C TYR A 63 1.51 -10.55 -0.72
N ASP A 64 1.82 -11.11 -1.89
CA ASP A 64 2.99 -11.95 -2.06
C ASP A 64 4.23 -11.09 -2.31
N PHE A 65 5.07 -10.92 -1.29
CA PHE A 65 6.30 -10.15 -1.41
C PHE A 65 7.34 -10.80 -2.33
N SER A 66 7.25 -12.11 -2.59
CA SER A 66 8.16 -12.84 -3.47
C SER A 66 7.79 -12.67 -4.94
N THR A 67 6.52 -12.86 -5.29
CA THR A 67 6.04 -12.78 -6.69
C THR A 67 5.66 -11.36 -7.08
N GLY A 68 5.30 -10.54 -6.09
CA GLY A 68 4.81 -9.18 -6.26
C GLY A 68 3.34 -9.10 -6.65
N CYS A 69 2.55 -10.13 -6.33
CA CYS A 69 1.13 -10.22 -6.64
C CYS A 69 0.25 -9.89 -5.42
N VAL A 70 -0.84 -9.16 -5.65
CA VAL A 70 -1.90 -8.98 -4.66
C VAL A 70 -2.72 -10.27 -4.55
N LYS A 71 -3.27 -10.53 -3.37
CA LYS A 71 -4.10 -11.71 -3.07
C LYS A 71 -5.52 -11.24 -2.75
N THR A 72 -6.38 -11.17 -3.75
CA THR A 72 -7.71 -10.57 -3.63
C THR A 72 -8.64 -11.40 -2.75
N GLU A 73 -8.38 -12.71 -2.64
CA GLU A 73 -9.09 -13.64 -1.77
C GLU A 73 -9.06 -13.22 -0.29
N CYS A 74 -8.06 -12.44 0.13
CA CYS A 74 -7.95 -11.96 1.52
C CYS A 74 -9.12 -11.08 1.95
N LEU A 75 -9.85 -10.47 1.01
CA LEU A 75 -11.05 -9.65 1.29
C LEU A 75 -12.24 -10.48 1.78
N HIS A 76 -12.24 -11.79 1.54
CA HIS A 76 -13.28 -12.71 1.94
C HIS A 76 -12.90 -13.57 3.15
N GLU A 77 -11.67 -13.42 3.66
CA GLU A 77 -11.21 -14.17 4.82
C GLU A 77 -11.85 -13.69 6.13
N GLY A 78 -12.08 -14.61 7.07
CA GLY A 78 -12.79 -14.36 8.32
C GLY A 78 -12.09 -13.43 9.32
N TRP A 79 -10.85 -12.98 9.05
CA TRP A 79 -10.14 -12.01 9.90
C TRP A 79 -10.49 -10.56 9.55
N GLN A 80 -11.12 -10.30 8.40
CA GLN A 80 -11.41 -8.95 7.94
C GLN A 80 -12.42 -8.23 8.83
N THR A 81 -12.11 -6.97 9.14
CA THR A 81 -13.05 -5.97 9.63
C THR A 81 -13.42 -5.00 8.51
N SER A 82 -14.45 -4.18 8.69
CA SER A 82 -14.77 -3.12 7.72
C SER A 82 -13.62 -2.12 7.57
N GLY A 83 -12.84 -1.90 8.63
CA GLY A 83 -11.66 -1.03 8.61
C GLY A 83 -10.50 -1.63 7.82
N SER A 84 -10.16 -2.89 8.07
CA SER A 84 -9.06 -3.56 7.36
C SER A 84 -9.39 -3.75 5.87
N ALA A 85 -10.64 -4.08 5.53
CA ALA A 85 -11.07 -4.21 4.14
C ALA A 85 -10.89 -2.89 3.36
N ARG A 86 -11.22 -1.74 3.95
CA ARG A 86 -10.98 -0.42 3.33
C ARG A 86 -9.49 -0.14 3.09
N ILE A 87 -8.63 -0.54 4.03
CA ILE A 87 -7.19 -0.34 3.90
C ILE A 87 -6.59 -1.24 2.83
N VAL A 88 -7.00 -2.51 2.78
CA VAL A 88 -6.58 -3.45 1.73
C VAL A 88 -6.95 -2.92 0.35
N ARG A 89 -8.19 -2.48 0.17
CA ARG A 89 -8.67 -1.86 -1.07
C ARG A 89 -7.87 -0.63 -1.45
N MET A 90 -7.60 0.27 -0.51
CA MET A 90 -6.75 1.45 -0.75
C MET A 90 -5.33 1.05 -1.18
N ALA A 91 -4.75 0.03 -0.53
CA ALA A 91 -3.42 -0.48 -0.84
C ALA A 91 -3.37 -1.07 -2.26
N PHE A 92 -4.37 -1.88 -2.64
CA PHE A 92 -4.49 -2.46 -3.99
C PHE A 92 -4.65 -1.38 -5.06
N ASN A 93 -5.54 -0.41 -4.84
CA ASN A 93 -5.72 0.70 -5.78
C ASN A 93 -4.44 1.47 -6.02
N LEU A 94 -3.71 1.82 -4.95
CA LEU A 94 -2.47 2.58 -5.10
C LEU A 94 -1.37 1.73 -5.73
N TYR A 95 -1.31 0.43 -5.43
CA TYR A 95 -0.33 -0.49 -6.02
C TYR A 95 -0.57 -0.72 -7.52
N CYS A 96 -1.83 -0.94 -7.91
CA CYS A 96 -2.25 -1.25 -9.28
C CYS A 96 -2.55 0.01 -10.13
N ASN A 97 -2.04 1.17 -9.72
CA ASN A 97 -2.18 2.45 -10.43
C ASN A 97 -3.64 2.82 -10.75
N GLY A 98 -4.54 2.64 -9.77
CA GLY A 98 -5.96 2.99 -9.89
C GLY A 98 -6.80 1.98 -10.67
N THR A 99 -6.21 0.91 -11.19
CA THR A 99 -6.98 -0.24 -11.69
C THR A 99 -7.35 -1.07 -10.47
N PRO A 100 -8.63 -1.10 -10.03
CA PRO A 100 -9.02 -1.97 -8.93
C PRO A 100 -8.61 -3.40 -9.30
N SER A 101 -7.96 -4.10 -8.38
CA SER A 101 -7.61 -5.50 -8.57
C SER A 101 -8.88 -6.33 -8.47
N VAL A 102 -9.64 -6.36 -9.57
CA VAL A 102 -10.75 -7.26 -9.84
C VAL A 102 -10.23 -8.30 -10.83
N ASP A 103 -9.38 -9.18 -10.32
CA ASP A 103 -8.89 -10.39 -10.97
C ASP A 103 -8.58 -11.28 -9.75
N ASP A 104 -9.50 -12.13 -9.30
CA ASP A 104 -9.64 -13.50 -9.80
C ASP A 104 -11.03 -14.11 -9.54
N THR A 105 -12.05 -13.31 -9.22
CA THR A 105 -13.41 -13.84 -8.99
C THR A 105 -14.13 -14.09 -10.31
N GLU A 106 -14.44 -15.35 -10.65
CA GLU A 106 -15.23 -15.73 -11.84
C GLU A 106 -16.70 -15.22 -11.79
N ASN A 107 -17.14 -14.64 -10.67
CA ASN A 107 -18.51 -14.19 -10.45
C ASN A 107 -18.66 -12.68 -10.71
N ALA A 108 -19.31 -12.34 -11.83
CA ALA A 108 -19.56 -10.96 -12.26
C ALA A 108 -20.36 -10.11 -11.24
N GLU A 109 -21.21 -10.72 -10.41
CA GLU A 109 -21.96 -9.98 -9.38
C GLU A 109 -21.08 -9.58 -8.19
N GLU A 110 -20.17 -10.47 -7.79
CA GLU A 110 -19.18 -10.17 -6.75
C GLU A 110 -18.20 -9.11 -7.24
N GLN A 111 -17.77 -9.18 -8.50
CA GLN A 111 -16.97 -8.13 -9.14
C GLN A 111 -17.68 -6.77 -9.13
N LEU A 112 -18.95 -6.72 -9.52
CA LEU A 112 -19.75 -5.49 -9.48
C LEU A 112 -19.94 -4.96 -8.05
N LYS A 113 -20.11 -5.85 -7.07
CA LYS A 113 -20.20 -5.48 -5.65
C LYS A 113 -18.88 -4.92 -5.13
N GLU A 114 -17.77 -5.53 -5.51
CA GLU A 114 -16.42 -5.09 -5.14
C GLU A 114 -16.08 -3.73 -5.77
N CYS A 115 -16.35 -3.55 -7.06
CA CYS A 115 -16.18 -2.28 -7.76
C CYS A 115 -16.91 -1.12 -7.07
N ARG A 116 -18.13 -1.33 -6.55
CA ARG A 116 -18.89 -0.30 -5.83
C ARG A 116 -18.17 0.20 -4.57
N CYS A 117 -17.35 -0.62 -3.94
CA CYS A 117 -16.63 -0.25 -2.73
C CYS A 117 -15.44 0.69 -2.97
N TYR A 118 -15.11 0.99 -4.22
CA TYR A 118 -14.04 1.92 -4.60
C TYR A 118 -14.56 3.31 -4.98
N ILE A 119 -15.89 3.50 -5.10
CA ILE A 119 -16.52 4.72 -5.65
C ILE A 119 -17.41 5.45 -4.63
N SER A 120 -17.61 4.88 -3.43
CA SER A 120 -18.44 5.42 -2.34
C SER A 120 -17.60 5.90 -1.16
#